data_AF-A0A4Q4TRM0-F1
#
_entry.id   AF-A0A4Q4TRM0-F1
#
_cell.length_a   1.000
_cell.length_b   1.000
_cell.length_c   1.000
_cell.angle_alpha   90.00
_cell.angle_beta   90.00
_cell.angle_gamma   90.00
#
_symmetry.space_group_name_H-M   'P 1'
#
loop_
_entity.id
_entity.type
_entity.pdbx_description
1 polymer ?
#
loop_
_entity_poly.entity_id
_entity_poly.type
_entity_poly.pdbx_seq_one_letter_code
_entity_poly.pdbx_strand_id
1 'polypeptide(L)'
;MASHWGMPKDEIKMFENDKSGRQKMPLPGADIPQDQRHWYNHHQIYAEYLSSTKYTGILADTFYHFFSQRLDQQPLSEWAIVALFDLLKSDMAESAVKSMFGSRILELNPDLIKCYWEFDEVAGILVWGFPRFIRRRPWQIRERLHGMVHRHVESAWQNFDWNGPEAGSDWDPHWGSRFSREIAKWLRQSGFSNRTASGHTTATLFGLNGNTLPITAWILMELIKDPPLLRVVRAEVLQASTVDQATGEHRLDVHKLLSLPRFLSVYTEVLRMHISFNVTREVQQDIWIDGHRIAKGTLLQAPSQIAHYDESDWGVPGHPASEFWADRHLEYVNRLDEAGNAIRQPEFSMKARATSFFPYGGGYALCPGRHFAKREIMMAVAIILAKFDIEFAGWTHMDGSESDRPPQNDQRYAGAAAMPPDRDMKIRWKRLW
;
A
#
# COMPACT_ATOMS: atom_id res chain seq x y z
N MET A 1 0.48 3.54 -20.45
CA MET A 1 0.30 2.07 -20.36
C MET A 1 1.39 1.29 -21.10
N ALA A 2 1.70 1.59 -22.37
CA ALA A 2 2.71 0.83 -23.14
C ALA A 2 4.14 0.93 -22.57
N SER A 3 4.63 2.15 -22.28
CA SER A 3 5.98 2.35 -21.75
C SER A 3 6.14 1.78 -20.35
N HIS A 4 5.16 2.05 -19.49
CA HIS A 4 5.21 1.76 -18.07
C HIS A 4 4.90 0.30 -17.74
N TRP A 5 3.83 -0.27 -18.32
CA TRP A 5 3.30 -1.59 -17.98
C TRP A 5 3.52 -2.64 -19.08
N GLY A 6 4.00 -2.23 -20.25
CA GLY A 6 4.32 -3.17 -21.34
C GLY A 6 3.13 -3.74 -22.10
N MET A 7 1.94 -3.16 -21.93
CA MET A 7 0.74 -3.53 -22.68
C MET A 7 0.91 -3.24 -24.19
N PRO A 8 0.46 -4.15 -25.07
CA PRO A 8 0.37 -3.91 -26.51
C PRO A 8 -0.52 -2.71 -26.86
N LYS A 9 -0.18 -1.98 -27.94
CA LYS A 9 -0.88 -0.74 -28.31
C LYS A 9 -2.33 -0.98 -28.75
N ASP A 10 -2.57 -2.07 -29.45
CA ASP A 10 -3.90 -2.54 -29.86
C ASP A 10 -4.78 -2.88 -28.66
N GLU A 11 -4.24 -3.54 -27.64
CA GLU A 11 -4.97 -3.84 -26.40
C GLU A 11 -5.23 -2.59 -25.54
N ILE A 12 -4.32 -1.60 -25.56
CA ILE A 12 -4.57 -0.28 -24.94
C ILE A 12 -5.76 0.43 -25.60
N LYS A 13 -5.88 0.35 -26.93
CA LYS A 13 -7.00 0.95 -27.67
C LYS A 13 -8.35 0.38 -27.24
N MET A 14 -8.42 -0.87 -26.76
CA MET A 14 -9.67 -1.44 -26.24
C MET A 14 -10.22 -0.62 -25.06
N PHE A 15 -9.35 -0.22 -24.12
CA PHE A 15 -9.73 0.67 -23.02
C PHE A 15 -9.97 2.12 -23.48
N GLU A 16 -9.18 2.62 -24.44
CA GLU A 16 -9.39 3.97 -24.97
C GLU A 16 -10.74 4.08 -25.70
N ASN A 17 -11.18 3.02 -26.37
CA ASN A 17 -12.45 2.97 -27.10
C ASN A 17 -13.66 2.76 -26.19
N ASP A 18 -13.48 2.17 -25.01
CA ASP A 18 -14.55 2.08 -24.01
C ASP A 18 -14.85 3.47 -23.41
N LYS A 19 -15.88 4.12 -23.96
CA LYS A 19 -16.41 5.41 -23.48
C LYS A 19 -17.58 5.24 -22.50
N SER A 20 -17.90 4.02 -22.07
CA SER A 20 -19.04 3.75 -21.19
C SER A 20 -18.78 4.13 -19.73
N GLY A 21 -17.53 4.32 -19.33
CA GLY A 21 -17.13 4.68 -17.97
C GLY A 21 -17.15 3.51 -16.99
N ARG A 22 -16.96 3.81 -15.70
CA ARG A 22 -16.77 2.82 -14.61
C ARG A 22 -18.03 2.51 -13.79
N GLN A 23 -19.12 3.24 -14.02
CA GLN A 23 -20.35 3.12 -13.23
C GLN A 23 -21.27 2.05 -13.80
N LYS A 24 -22.22 1.56 -12.98
CA LYS A 24 -23.23 0.57 -13.43
C LYS A 24 -24.00 1.08 -14.64
N MET A 25 -24.48 2.31 -14.57
CA MET A 25 -25.08 3.01 -15.71
C MET A 25 -23.96 3.53 -16.62
N PRO A 26 -23.96 3.20 -17.91
CA PRO A 26 -23.01 3.76 -18.86
C PRO A 26 -23.22 5.27 -19.01
N LEU A 27 -22.14 5.98 -19.38
CA LEU A 27 -22.22 7.41 -19.68
C LEU A 27 -23.22 7.69 -20.82
N PRO A 28 -23.94 8.83 -20.80
CA PRO A 28 -24.89 9.17 -21.84
C PRO A 28 -24.26 9.12 -23.25
N GLY A 29 -24.93 8.43 -24.18
CA GLY A 29 -24.47 8.28 -25.56
C GLY A 29 -23.46 7.14 -25.79
N ALA A 30 -23.08 6.39 -24.75
CA ALA A 30 -22.27 5.19 -24.94
C ALA A 30 -23.15 3.97 -25.28
N ASP A 31 -23.02 3.47 -26.51
CA ASP A 31 -23.62 2.22 -26.97
C ASP A 31 -22.54 1.13 -27.06
N ILE A 32 -22.13 0.61 -25.90
CA ILE A 32 -21.08 -0.40 -25.76
C ILE A 32 -21.67 -1.65 -25.10
N PRO A 33 -21.57 -2.84 -25.73
CA PRO A 33 -22.00 -4.11 -25.15
C PRO A 33 -21.37 -4.35 -23.76
N GLN A 34 -22.13 -4.95 -22.84
CA GLN A 34 -21.74 -5.09 -21.43
C GLN A 34 -20.40 -5.82 -21.23
N ASP A 35 -20.08 -6.81 -22.07
CA ASP A 35 -18.82 -7.55 -22.12
C ASP A 35 -17.63 -6.68 -22.57
N GLN A 36 -17.88 -5.65 -23.37
CA GLN A 36 -16.88 -4.71 -23.89
C GLN A 36 -16.71 -3.45 -23.03
N ARG A 37 -17.46 -3.35 -21.92
CA ARG A 37 -17.30 -2.28 -20.92
C ARG A 37 -16.10 -2.55 -20.01
N HIS A 38 -14.90 -2.56 -20.59
CA HIS A 38 -13.65 -2.92 -19.92
C HIS A 38 -13.37 -2.13 -18.64
N TRP A 39 -13.66 -0.82 -18.62
CA TRP A 39 -13.48 0.02 -17.43
C TRP A 39 -14.42 -0.38 -16.30
N TYR A 40 -15.70 -0.65 -16.63
CA TYR A 40 -16.68 -1.08 -15.67
C TYR A 40 -16.36 -2.49 -15.13
N ASN A 41 -16.11 -3.45 -16.01
CA ASN A 41 -15.85 -4.84 -15.63
C ASN A 41 -14.60 -4.96 -14.75
N HIS A 42 -13.52 -4.27 -15.13
CA HIS A 42 -12.31 -4.16 -14.29
C HIS A 42 -12.63 -3.56 -12.92
N HIS A 43 -13.40 -2.47 -12.87
CA HIS A 43 -13.75 -1.82 -11.61
C HIS A 43 -14.59 -2.72 -10.69
N GLN A 44 -15.50 -3.54 -11.23
CA GLN A 44 -16.31 -4.48 -10.43
C GLN A 44 -15.45 -5.53 -9.74
N ILE A 45 -14.44 -6.09 -10.42
CA ILE A 45 -13.54 -7.08 -9.82
C ILE A 45 -12.77 -6.47 -8.65
N TYR A 46 -12.31 -5.22 -8.78
CA TYR A 46 -11.65 -4.51 -7.67
C TYR A 46 -12.61 -4.21 -6.51
N ALA A 47 -13.85 -3.82 -6.79
CA ALA A 47 -14.85 -3.56 -5.76
C ALA A 47 -15.18 -4.83 -4.96
N GLU A 48 -15.34 -5.96 -5.66
CA GLU A 48 -15.71 -7.24 -5.05
C GLU A 48 -14.52 -7.86 -4.30
N TYR A 49 -13.38 -8.06 -4.98
CA TYR A 49 -12.29 -8.90 -4.47
C TYR A 49 -11.16 -8.12 -3.78
N LEU A 50 -11.12 -6.78 -3.90
CA LEU A 50 -10.07 -5.97 -3.27
C LEU A 50 -10.60 -4.87 -2.34
N SER A 51 -11.90 -4.56 -2.37
CA SER A 51 -12.52 -3.56 -1.49
C SER A 51 -13.45 -4.16 -0.43
N SER A 52 -13.97 -5.38 -0.62
CA SER A 52 -14.89 -5.99 0.33
C SER A 52 -14.20 -6.47 1.61
N THR A 53 -14.93 -6.42 2.73
CA THR A 53 -14.44 -6.85 4.05
C THR A 53 -13.98 -8.31 4.07
N LYS A 54 -14.67 -9.20 3.33
CA LYS A 54 -14.33 -10.63 3.24
C LYS A 54 -12.93 -10.82 2.66
N TYR A 55 -12.74 -10.42 1.40
CA TYR A 55 -11.49 -10.70 0.69
C TYR A 55 -10.31 -9.91 1.23
N THR A 56 -10.53 -8.69 1.71
CA THR A 56 -9.48 -7.91 2.41
C THR A 56 -9.13 -8.51 3.78
N GLY A 57 -10.02 -9.29 4.40
CA GLY A 57 -9.74 -10.06 5.63
C GLY A 57 -8.80 -11.22 5.33
N ILE A 58 -9.19 -12.05 4.36
CA ILE A 58 -8.40 -13.22 3.94
C ILE A 58 -7.00 -12.81 3.48
N LEU A 59 -6.88 -11.73 2.69
CA LEU A 59 -5.60 -11.16 2.29
C LEU A 59 -4.74 -10.72 3.49
N ALA A 60 -5.34 -10.07 4.49
CA ALA A 60 -4.65 -9.63 5.70
C ALA A 60 -4.21 -10.83 6.55
N ASP A 61 -5.03 -11.86 6.68
CA ASP A 61 -4.69 -13.09 7.42
C ASP A 61 -3.55 -13.85 6.73
N THR A 62 -3.60 -13.94 5.39
CA THR A 62 -2.53 -14.55 4.59
C THR A 62 -1.22 -13.76 4.72
N PHE A 63 -1.30 -12.43 4.71
CA PHE A 63 -0.15 -11.56 4.96
C PHE A 63 0.41 -11.74 6.37
N TYR A 64 -0.46 -11.77 7.40
CA TYR A 64 -0.07 -12.03 8.78
C TYR A 64 0.73 -13.33 8.88
N HIS A 65 0.21 -14.40 8.27
CA HIS A 65 0.86 -15.70 8.30
C HIS A 65 2.29 -15.65 7.70
N PHE A 66 2.44 -15.15 6.46
CA PHE A 66 3.75 -15.09 5.81
C PHE A 66 4.72 -14.14 6.51
N PHE A 67 4.24 -12.98 6.95
CA PHE A 67 5.10 -12.00 7.59
C PHE A 67 5.54 -12.42 8.99
N SER A 68 4.62 -13.00 9.78
CA SER A 68 4.96 -13.60 11.07
C SER A 68 6.03 -14.68 10.91
N GLN A 69 5.85 -15.58 9.93
CA GLN A 69 6.80 -16.65 9.64
C GLN A 69 8.19 -16.12 9.23
N ARG A 70 8.26 -15.06 8.42
CA ARG A 70 9.55 -14.44 8.07
C ARG A 70 10.23 -13.83 9.30
N LEU A 71 9.47 -13.15 10.15
CA LEU A 71 9.99 -12.59 11.40
C LEU A 71 10.43 -13.67 12.41
N ASP A 72 9.82 -14.86 12.39
CA ASP A 72 10.23 -16.01 13.22
C ASP A 72 11.62 -16.56 12.89
N GLN A 73 12.18 -16.20 11.73
CA GLN A 73 13.56 -16.54 11.37
C GLN A 73 14.59 -15.71 12.15
N GLN A 74 14.16 -14.64 12.83
CA GLN A 74 15.04 -13.86 13.70
C GLN A 74 15.39 -14.66 14.98
N PRO A 75 16.62 -14.55 15.51
CA PRO A 75 17.03 -15.22 16.74
C PRO A 75 16.10 -14.91 17.93
N LEU A 76 15.67 -15.95 18.64
CA LEU A 76 14.85 -15.81 19.84
C LEU A 76 15.71 -15.33 21.02
N SER A 77 15.24 -14.32 21.76
CA SER A 77 15.89 -13.79 22.96
C SER A 77 17.30 -13.22 22.78
N GLU A 78 17.78 -13.08 21.55
CA GLU A 78 19.07 -12.45 21.22
C GLU A 78 18.87 -11.09 20.54
N TRP A 79 19.72 -10.13 20.87
CA TRP A 79 19.73 -8.83 20.19
C TRP A 79 20.40 -8.95 18.82
N ALA A 80 19.71 -8.52 17.78
CA ALA A 80 20.23 -8.37 16.43
C ALA A 80 20.19 -6.91 15.99
N ILE A 81 21.12 -6.52 15.11
CA ILE A 81 21.12 -5.21 14.47
C ILE A 81 20.57 -5.37 13.06
N VAL A 82 19.58 -4.55 12.69
CA VAL A 82 19.00 -4.52 11.34
C VAL A 82 18.81 -3.09 10.85
N ALA A 83 18.81 -2.93 9.52
CA ALA A 83 18.36 -1.71 8.85
C ALA A 83 16.85 -1.85 8.60
N LEU A 84 16.04 -1.00 9.26
CA LEU A 84 14.60 -1.16 9.37
C LEU A 84 13.91 -1.16 8.00
N PHE A 85 14.21 -0.18 7.16
CA PHE A 85 13.57 -0.03 5.87
C PHE A 85 14.03 -1.11 4.89
N ASP A 86 15.32 -1.45 4.88
CA ASP A 86 15.84 -2.57 4.08
C ASP A 86 15.18 -3.91 4.46
N LEU A 87 15.05 -4.19 5.77
CA LEU A 87 14.32 -5.36 6.28
C LEU A 87 12.88 -5.37 5.76
N LEU A 88 12.16 -4.25 5.84
CA LEU A 88 10.79 -4.15 5.32
C LEU A 88 10.76 -4.41 3.82
N LYS A 89 11.67 -3.78 3.05
CA LYS A 89 11.80 -3.97 1.60
C LYS A 89 12.08 -5.42 1.20
N SER A 90 12.67 -6.21 2.08
CA SER A 90 12.81 -7.66 1.93
C SER A 90 11.55 -8.40 2.41
N ASP A 91 11.36 -8.45 3.73
CA ASP A 91 10.52 -9.44 4.39
C ASP A 91 9.03 -9.10 4.31
N MET A 92 8.68 -7.81 4.47
CA MET A 92 7.29 -7.36 4.30
C MET A 92 6.89 -7.42 2.82
N ALA A 93 7.77 -7.01 1.90
CA ALA A 93 7.49 -7.07 0.46
C ALA A 93 7.30 -8.52 -0.02
N GLU A 94 8.15 -9.45 0.41
CA GLU A 94 8.01 -10.87 0.09
C GLU A 94 6.66 -11.42 0.55
N SER A 95 6.29 -11.10 1.79
CA SER A 95 5.04 -11.55 2.41
C SER A 95 3.82 -11.00 1.68
N ALA A 96 3.82 -9.70 1.35
CA ALA A 96 2.77 -9.06 0.57
C ALA A 96 2.60 -9.71 -0.82
N VAL A 97 3.72 -9.97 -1.50
CA VAL A 97 3.72 -10.61 -2.83
C VAL A 97 3.15 -12.02 -2.78
N LYS A 98 3.53 -12.84 -1.79
CA LYS A 98 2.97 -14.19 -1.63
C LYS A 98 1.46 -14.15 -1.33
N SER A 99 1.02 -13.23 -0.49
CA SER A 99 -0.40 -13.06 -0.19
C SER A 99 -1.22 -12.69 -1.42
N MET A 100 -0.71 -11.77 -2.24
CA MET A 100 -1.43 -11.27 -3.41
C MET A 100 -1.40 -12.23 -4.59
N PHE A 101 -0.22 -12.79 -4.92
CA PHE A 101 0.05 -13.49 -6.18
C PHE A 101 0.47 -14.96 -6.05
N GLY A 102 0.49 -15.49 -4.82
CA GLY A 102 0.83 -16.88 -4.53
C GLY A 102 2.33 -17.07 -4.33
N SER A 103 2.74 -18.19 -3.73
CA SER A 103 4.16 -18.44 -3.46
C SER A 103 4.97 -18.72 -4.73
N ARG A 104 4.33 -19.31 -5.76
CA ARG A 104 5.00 -19.70 -7.01
C ARG A 104 5.64 -18.53 -7.74
N ILE A 105 5.12 -17.30 -7.60
CA ILE A 105 5.70 -16.11 -8.24
C ILE A 105 7.17 -15.90 -7.85
N LEU A 106 7.51 -16.14 -6.58
CA LEU A 106 8.86 -15.96 -6.04
C LEU A 106 9.70 -17.23 -6.18
N GLU A 107 9.09 -18.41 -6.10
CA GLU A 107 9.79 -19.67 -6.36
C GLU A 107 10.31 -19.75 -7.81
N LEU A 108 9.53 -19.25 -8.77
CA LEU A 108 9.92 -19.15 -10.17
C LEU A 108 10.85 -17.96 -10.45
N ASN A 109 10.84 -16.95 -9.59
CA ASN A 109 11.60 -15.72 -9.76
C ASN A 109 12.23 -15.26 -8.43
N PRO A 110 13.31 -15.91 -7.96
CA PRO A 110 13.93 -15.57 -6.67
C PRO A 110 14.38 -14.11 -6.55
N ASP A 111 14.80 -13.49 -7.65
CA ASP A 111 15.24 -12.09 -7.70
C ASP A 111 14.11 -11.07 -7.92
N LEU A 112 12.84 -11.48 -7.88
CA LEU A 112 11.71 -10.61 -8.25
C LEU A 112 11.60 -9.38 -7.34
N ILE A 113 11.75 -9.54 -6.02
CA ILE A 113 11.67 -8.44 -5.05
C ILE A 113 12.76 -7.40 -5.33
N LYS A 114 14.00 -7.84 -5.54
CA LYS A 114 15.11 -6.96 -5.93
C LYS A 114 14.83 -6.24 -7.24
N CYS A 115 14.37 -6.97 -8.27
CA CYS A 115 14.04 -6.38 -9.56
C CYS A 115 12.87 -5.39 -9.47
N TYR A 116 11.92 -5.63 -8.56
CA TYR A 116 10.82 -4.71 -8.29
C TYR A 116 11.33 -3.38 -7.70
N TRP A 117 12.25 -3.41 -6.73
CA TRP A 117 12.80 -2.18 -6.17
C TRP A 117 13.64 -1.39 -7.18
N GLU A 118 14.39 -2.07 -8.06
CA GLU A 118 15.05 -1.40 -9.19
C GLU A 118 14.04 -0.76 -10.15
N PHE A 119 12.86 -1.37 -10.33
CA PHE A 119 11.79 -0.82 -11.16
C PHE A 119 11.12 0.39 -10.51
N ASP A 120 10.87 0.34 -9.20
CA ASP A 120 10.28 1.43 -8.43
C ASP A 120 11.06 2.75 -8.61
N GLU A 121 12.39 2.69 -8.53
CA GLU A 121 13.29 3.84 -8.74
C GLU A 121 13.17 4.49 -10.12
N VAL A 122 12.77 3.72 -11.14
CA VAL A 122 12.71 4.18 -12.54
C VAL A 122 11.29 4.31 -13.08
N ALA A 123 10.27 3.93 -12.30
CA ALA A 123 8.87 3.95 -12.68
C ALA A 123 8.43 5.34 -13.15
N GLY A 124 8.77 6.38 -12.38
CA GLY A 124 8.47 7.76 -12.74
C GLY A 124 9.07 8.20 -14.08
N ILE A 125 10.28 7.72 -14.42
CA ILE A 125 10.92 8.03 -15.71
C ILE A 125 10.15 7.40 -16.89
N LEU A 126 9.58 6.21 -16.68
CA LEU A 126 8.80 5.50 -17.71
C LEU A 126 7.44 6.15 -17.99
N VAL A 127 6.89 6.89 -17.04
CA VAL A 127 5.64 7.67 -17.21
C VAL A 127 5.84 8.77 -18.25
N TRP A 128 6.99 9.45 -18.25
CA TRP A 128 7.31 10.50 -19.23
C TRP A 128 7.46 9.98 -20.68
N GLY A 129 7.56 8.65 -20.87
CA GLY A 129 7.54 8.05 -22.21
C GLY A 129 8.80 8.28 -23.03
N PHE A 130 9.94 8.61 -22.41
CA PHE A 130 11.20 8.80 -23.13
C PHE A 130 11.55 7.58 -24.00
N PRO A 131 11.93 7.79 -25.28
CA PRO A 131 12.33 6.70 -26.17
C PRO A 131 13.47 5.85 -25.59
N ARG A 132 13.45 4.55 -25.90
CA ARG A 132 14.43 3.57 -25.41
C ARG A 132 15.88 3.95 -25.69
N PHE A 133 16.14 4.60 -26.83
CA PHE A 133 17.50 5.01 -27.19
C PHE A 133 18.04 6.17 -26.32
N ILE A 134 17.16 6.99 -25.71
CA ILE A 134 17.55 8.10 -24.82
C ILE A 134 17.81 7.58 -23.40
N ARG A 135 16.92 6.72 -22.86
CA ARG A 135 17.00 6.21 -21.50
C ARG A 135 16.93 4.68 -21.46
N ARG A 136 18.00 3.97 -21.84
CA ARG A 136 17.99 2.49 -21.96
C ARG A 136 17.70 1.75 -20.65
N ARG A 137 18.29 2.20 -19.52
CA ARG A 137 18.23 1.51 -18.23
C ARG A 137 16.79 1.31 -17.71
N PRO A 138 15.92 2.34 -17.63
CA PRO A 138 14.52 2.16 -17.22
C PRO A 138 13.77 1.09 -18.02
N TRP A 139 13.95 1.06 -19.34
CA TRP A 139 13.28 0.07 -20.21
C TRP A 139 13.80 -1.34 -19.97
N GLN A 140 15.11 -1.52 -19.76
CA GLN A 140 15.70 -2.84 -19.47
C GLN A 140 15.18 -3.41 -18.15
N ILE A 141 15.14 -2.59 -17.10
CA ILE A 141 14.60 -2.98 -15.79
C ILE A 141 13.12 -3.37 -15.93
N ARG A 142 12.33 -2.56 -16.64
CA ARG A 142 10.91 -2.85 -16.86
C ARG A 142 10.68 -4.16 -17.63
N GLU A 143 11.42 -4.41 -18.72
CA GLU A 143 11.28 -5.67 -19.48
C GLU A 143 11.73 -6.88 -18.65
N ARG A 144 12.75 -6.73 -17.78
CA ARG A 144 13.19 -7.81 -16.89
C ARG A 144 12.11 -8.18 -15.86
N LEU A 145 11.53 -7.17 -15.18
CA LEU A 145 10.43 -7.39 -14.23
C LEU A 145 9.21 -7.98 -14.93
N HIS A 146 8.83 -7.41 -16.08
CA HIS A 146 7.71 -7.91 -16.88
C HIS A 146 7.92 -9.37 -17.29
N GLY A 147 9.13 -9.75 -17.73
CA GLY A 147 9.47 -11.13 -18.09
C GLY A 147 9.38 -12.11 -16.91
N MET A 148 9.79 -11.70 -15.71
CA MET A 148 9.63 -12.52 -14.49
C MET A 148 8.15 -12.78 -14.18
N VAL A 149 7.34 -11.73 -14.21
CA VAL A 149 5.90 -11.82 -14.01
C VAL A 149 5.23 -12.63 -15.12
N HIS A 150 5.70 -12.51 -16.36
CA HIS A 150 5.18 -13.27 -17.49
C HIS A 150 5.41 -14.78 -17.35
N ARG A 151 6.60 -15.19 -16.90
CA ARG A 151 6.87 -16.60 -16.55
C ARG A 151 5.90 -17.12 -15.49
N HIS A 152 5.58 -16.29 -14.49
CA HIS A 152 4.60 -16.65 -13.48
C HIS A 152 3.21 -16.85 -14.08
N VAL A 153 2.71 -15.87 -14.84
CA VAL A 153 1.37 -15.92 -15.48
C VAL A 153 1.23 -17.15 -16.38
N GLU A 154 2.23 -17.45 -17.21
CA GLU A 154 2.22 -18.66 -18.05
C GLU A 154 2.19 -19.94 -17.21
N SER A 155 3.04 -20.03 -16.17
CA SER A 155 3.08 -21.18 -15.28
C SER A 155 1.77 -21.39 -14.54
N ALA A 156 1.14 -20.32 -14.03
CA ALA A 156 -0.12 -20.39 -13.34
C ALA A 156 -1.26 -20.87 -14.26
N TRP A 157 -1.27 -20.44 -15.54
CA TRP A 157 -2.23 -20.96 -16.52
C TRP A 157 -2.03 -22.45 -16.86
N GLN A 158 -0.79 -22.93 -16.86
CA GLN A 158 -0.46 -24.32 -17.19
C GLN A 158 -0.76 -25.29 -16.05
N ASN A 159 -0.58 -24.84 -14.80
CA ASN A 159 -0.55 -25.73 -13.64
C ASN A 159 -1.77 -25.60 -12.71
N PHE A 160 -2.56 -24.52 -12.82
CA PHE A 160 -3.77 -24.38 -12.02
C PHE A 160 -4.95 -25.14 -12.64
N ASP A 161 -5.55 -26.06 -11.88
CA ASP A 161 -6.75 -26.78 -12.31
C ASP A 161 -8.02 -25.96 -12.05
N TRP A 162 -8.54 -25.37 -13.13
CA TRP A 162 -9.76 -24.55 -13.11
C TRP A 162 -11.05 -25.31 -12.82
N ASN A 163 -11.02 -26.64 -12.90
CA ASN A 163 -12.15 -27.51 -12.54
C ASN A 163 -11.88 -28.32 -11.26
N GLY A 164 -10.72 -28.11 -10.65
CA GLY A 164 -10.29 -28.80 -9.44
C GLY A 164 -10.90 -28.23 -8.16
N PRO A 165 -10.65 -28.88 -7.02
CA PRO A 165 -11.19 -28.44 -5.72
C PRO A 165 -10.71 -27.04 -5.32
N GLU A 166 -9.52 -26.62 -5.76
CA GLU A 166 -8.96 -25.29 -5.47
C GLU A 166 -9.56 -24.17 -6.32
N ALA A 167 -10.34 -24.47 -7.37
CA ALA A 167 -11.01 -23.44 -8.19
C ALA A 167 -11.89 -22.49 -7.37
N GLY A 168 -12.49 -23.01 -6.30
CA GLY A 168 -13.32 -22.27 -5.35
C GLY A 168 -12.55 -21.60 -4.20
N SER A 169 -11.24 -21.83 -4.05
CA SER A 169 -10.48 -21.32 -2.91
C SER A 169 -10.34 -19.79 -2.92
N ASP A 170 -10.15 -19.21 -1.73
CA ASP A 170 -9.89 -17.77 -1.60
C ASP A 170 -8.39 -17.42 -1.76
N TRP A 171 -7.50 -18.42 -1.62
CA TRP A 171 -6.07 -18.32 -1.91
C TRP A 171 -5.51 -19.64 -2.48
N ASP A 172 -4.50 -19.56 -3.36
CA ASP A 172 -3.72 -20.71 -3.85
C ASP A 172 -2.25 -20.35 -4.17
N PRO A 173 -1.33 -21.33 -4.26
CA PRO A 173 0.08 -21.04 -4.56
C PRO A 173 0.36 -20.44 -5.95
N HIS A 174 -0.50 -20.67 -6.95
CA HIS A 174 -0.31 -20.24 -8.34
C HIS A 174 -0.88 -18.85 -8.63
N TRP A 175 -2.09 -18.51 -8.20
CA TRP A 175 -2.64 -17.18 -8.42
C TRP A 175 -2.59 -16.29 -7.19
N GLY A 176 -2.42 -16.87 -6.00
CA GLY A 176 -2.51 -16.16 -4.75
C GLY A 176 -3.95 -15.85 -4.42
N SER A 177 -4.21 -14.58 -4.15
CA SER A 177 -5.53 -14.09 -3.79
C SER A 177 -6.58 -14.34 -4.86
N ARG A 178 -7.84 -14.45 -4.43
CA ARG A 178 -8.98 -14.50 -5.34
C ARG A 178 -9.02 -13.31 -6.31
N PHE A 179 -8.61 -12.12 -5.85
CA PHE A 179 -8.50 -10.93 -6.70
C PHE A 179 -7.56 -11.15 -7.89
N SER A 180 -6.34 -11.62 -7.64
CA SER A 180 -5.34 -11.90 -8.69
C SER A 180 -5.88 -12.92 -9.71
N ARG A 181 -6.52 -13.98 -9.21
CA ARG A 181 -7.11 -15.03 -10.04
C ARG A 181 -8.26 -14.54 -10.92
N GLU A 182 -9.21 -13.79 -10.37
CA GLU A 182 -10.37 -13.29 -11.12
C GLU A 182 -9.95 -12.20 -12.14
N ILE A 183 -8.93 -11.40 -11.85
CA ILE A 183 -8.32 -10.50 -12.83
C ILE A 183 -7.73 -11.28 -14.00
N ALA A 184 -6.93 -12.33 -13.74
CA ALA A 184 -6.32 -13.13 -14.80
C ALA A 184 -7.39 -13.80 -15.68
N LYS A 185 -8.42 -14.37 -15.05
CA LYS A 185 -9.57 -14.97 -15.74
C LYS A 185 -10.30 -13.97 -16.61
N TRP A 186 -10.63 -12.79 -16.07
CA TRP A 186 -11.31 -11.73 -16.80
C TRP A 186 -10.50 -11.23 -18.00
N LEU A 187 -9.19 -11.02 -17.83
CA LEU A 187 -8.30 -10.59 -18.91
C LEU A 187 -8.31 -11.59 -20.06
N ARG A 188 -8.17 -12.89 -19.75
CA ARG A 188 -8.20 -13.95 -20.77
C ARG A 188 -9.56 -14.04 -21.48
N GLN A 189 -10.65 -13.99 -20.73
CA GLN A 189 -12.01 -14.03 -21.29
C GLN A 189 -12.34 -12.80 -22.15
N SER A 190 -11.76 -11.65 -21.82
CA SER A 190 -11.92 -10.40 -22.58
C SER A 190 -10.96 -10.30 -23.78
N GLY A 191 -10.19 -11.35 -24.09
CA GLY A 191 -9.30 -11.41 -25.24
C GLY A 191 -7.94 -10.72 -25.07
N PHE A 192 -7.56 -10.33 -23.85
CA PHE A 192 -6.23 -9.76 -23.59
C PHE A 192 -5.15 -10.84 -23.55
N SER A 193 -3.95 -10.49 -24.01
CA SER A 193 -2.82 -11.42 -23.98
C SER A 193 -2.23 -11.60 -22.58
N ASN A 194 -1.48 -12.69 -22.40
CA ASN A 194 -0.69 -12.87 -21.18
C ASN A 194 0.39 -11.79 -21.02
N ARG A 195 0.79 -11.09 -22.09
CA ARG A 195 1.66 -9.91 -21.99
C ARG A 195 0.95 -8.77 -21.25
N THR A 196 -0.34 -8.53 -21.53
CA THR A 196 -1.14 -7.56 -20.78
C THR A 196 -1.43 -8.01 -19.36
N ALA A 197 -1.75 -9.30 -19.14
CA ALA A 197 -1.89 -9.83 -17.79
C ALA A 197 -0.64 -9.60 -16.95
N SER A 198 0.55 -9.82 -17.54
CA SER A 198 1.82 -9.56 -16.86
C SER A 198 2.03 -8.07 -16.55
N GLY A 199 1.60 -7.20 -17.47
CA GLY A 199 1.63 -5.74 -17.26
C GLY A 199 0.70 -5.29 -16.14
N HIS A 200 -0.50 -5.86 -16.06
CA HIS A 200 -1.46 -5.60 -14.99
C HIS A 200 -0.95 -6.11 -13.65
N THR A 201 -0.42 -7.34 -13.58
CA THR A 201 0.22 -7.88 -12.37
C THR A 201 1.40 -7.01 -11.94
N THR A 202 2.21 -6.50 -12.87
CA THR A 202 3.30 -5.55 -12.56
C THR A 202 2.77 -4.22 -11.98
N ALA A 203 1.69 -3.68 -12.52
CA ALA A 203 1.03 -2.49 -11.98
C ALA A 203 0.47 -2.74 -10.56
N THR A 204 -0.07 -3.94 -10.33
CA THR A 204 -0.57 -4.35 -9.02
C THR A 204 0.57 -4.54 -8.02
N LEU A 205 1.70 -5.12 -8.41
CA LEU A 205 2.92 -5.21 -7.59
C LEU A 205 3.42 -3.83 -7.15
N PHE A 206 3.41 -2.86 -8.06
CA PHE A 206 3.76 -1.47 -7.77
C PHE A 206 2.79 -0.83 -6.78
N GLY A 207 1.48 -0.97 -7.01
CA GLY A 207 0.46 -0.44 -6.09
C GLY A 207 0.46 -1.10 -4.71
N LEU A 208 0.78 -2.40 -4.66
CA LEU A 208 0.84 -3.22 -3.44
C LEU A 208 1.96 -2.74 -2.52
N ASN A 209 3.17 -2.55 -3.04
CA ASN A 209 4.36 -2.36 -2.21
C ASN A 209 4.81 -0.90 -2.11
N GLY A 210 4.72 -0.13 -3.21
CA GLY A 210 5.35 1.19 -3.32
C GLY A 210 4.77 2.25 -2.39
N ASN A 211 3.66 1.94 -1.70
CA ASN A 211 2.99 2.83 -0.76
C ASN A 211 3.00 2.28 0.67
N THR A 212 2.63 1.02 0.85
CA THR A 212 2.44 0.47 2.20
C THR A 212 3.75 0.31 2.94
N LEU A 213 4.82 -0.11 2.26
CA LEU A 213 6.15 -0.27 2.85
C LEU A 213 6.76 1.05 3.33
N PRO A 214 6.83 2.12 2.51
CA PRO A 214 7.24 3.45 2.99
C PRO A 214 6.45 3.94 4.20
N ILE A 215 5.12 3.77 4.20
CA ILE A 215 4.27 4.23 5.30
C ILE A 215 4.50 3.40 6.57
N THR A 216 4.64 2.08 6.46
CA THR A 216 5.03 1.23 7.60
C THR A 216 6.38 1.65 8.16
N ALA A 217 7.36 1.94 7.30
CA ALA A 217 8.67 2.42 7.71
C ALA A 217 8.57 3.73 8.48
N TRP A 218 7.82 4.72 7.95
CA TRP A 218 7.62 6.00 8.63
C TRP A 218 6.93 5.85 9.99
N ILE A 219 5.88 5.02 10.11
CA ILE A 219 5.24 4.74 11.40
C ILE A 219 6.28 4.20 12.39
N LEU A 220 7.03 3.17 12.01
CA LEU A 220 8.03 2.57 12.89
C LEU A 220 9.14 3.56 13.25
N MET A 221 9.60 4.38 12.30
CA MET A 221 10.61 5.41 12.55
C MET A 221 10.12 6.49 13.53
N GLU A 222 8.87 6.95 13.38
CA GLU A 222 8.25 7.92 14.29
C GLU A 222 8.06 7.36 15.70
N LEU A 223 7.71 6.07 15.82
CA LEU A 223 7.58 5.40 17.11
C LEU A 223 8.95 5.14 17.76
N ILE A 224 9.90 4.55 17.03
CA ILE A 224 11.18 4.08 17.59
C ILE A 224 12.08 5.24 18.02
N LYS A 225 12.01 6.39 17.35
CA LYS A 225 12.77 7.59 17.75
C LYS A 225 12.25 8.24 19.05
N ASP A 226 11.02 7.92 19.47
CA ASP A 226 10.39 8.40 20.70
C ASP A 226 10.02 7.21 21.63
N PRO A 227 10.95 6.76 22.51
CA PRO A 227 10.70 5.60 23.36
C PRO A 227 9.46 5.69 24.27
N PRO A 228 9.12 6.86 24.88
CA PRO A 228 7.83 7.04 25.53
C PRO A 228 6.63 6.73 24.63
N LEU A 229 6.58 7.30 23.41
CA LEU A 229 5.49 7.04 22.46
C LEU A 229 5.43 5.56 22.06
N LEU A 230 6.58 4.95 21.74
CA LEU A 230 6.70 3.53 21.43
C LEU A 230 6.06 2.66 22.51
N ARG A 231 6.35 2.92 23.79
CA ARG A 231 5.79 2.16 24.92
C ARG A 231 4.28 2.29 25.00
N VAL A 232 3.74 3.49 24.85
CA VAL A 232 2.29 3.73 24.92
C VAL A 232 1.55 3.05 23.77
N VAL A 233 2.06 3.19 22.54
CA VAL A 233 1.44 2.57 21.36
C VAL A 233 1.58 1.05 21.40
N ARG A 234 2.73 0.53 21.84
CA ARG A 234 2.92 -0.92 22.05
C ARG A 234 1.93 -1.48 23.06
N ALA A 235 1.73 -0.80 24.20
CA ALA A 235 0.75 -1.20 25.20
C ALA A 235 -0.69 -1.21 24.65
N GLU A 236 -1.03 -0.22 23.81
CA GLU A 236 -2.33 -0.16 23.13
C GLU A 236 -2.51 -1.32 22.13
N VAL A 237 -1.50 -1.59 21.29
CA VAL A 237 -1.49 -2.70 20.31
C VAL A 237 -1.66 -4.06 20.98
N LEU A 238 -0.97 -4.28 22.12
CA LEU A 238 -1.05 -5.54 22.85
C LEU A 238 -2.46 -5.83 23.40
N GLN A 239 -3.33 -4.83 23.52
CA GLN A 239 -4.74 -5.06 23.86
C GLN A 239 -5.47 -5.86 22.77
N ALA A 240 -5.01 -5.81 21.53
CA ALA A 240 -5.53 -6.59 20.41
C ALA A 240 -4.86 -7.96 20.26
N SER A 241 -3.88 -8.28 21.10
CA SER A 241 -3.22 -9.59 21.08
C SER A 241 -3.97 -10.60 21.94
N THR A 242 -4.17 -11.79 21.40
CA THR A 242 -4.63 -12.97 22.12
C THR A 242 -3.60 -14.09 21.96
N VAL A 243 -3.57 -15.00 22.93
CA VAL A 243 -2.75 -16.22 22.86
C VAL A 243 -3.70 -17.40 22.86
N ASP A 244 -3.62 -18.22 21.82
CA ASP A 244 -4.33 -19.49 21.77
C ASP A 244 -3.78 -20.39 22.88
N GLN A 245 -4.63 -20.80 23.82
CA GLN A 245 -4.21 -21.58 24.99
C GLN A 245 -3.78 -23.01 24.62
N ALA A 246 -4.24 -23.54 23.49
CA ALA A 246 -3.93 -24.90 23.04
C ALA A 246 -2.62 -24.95 22.25
N THR A 247 -2.37 -23.97 21.40
CA THR A 247 -1.18 -23.94 20.52
C THR A 247 -0.07 -23.02 21.02
N GLY A 248 -0.36 -22.09 21.93
CA GLY A 248 0.53 -21.01 22.31
C GLY A 248 0.70 -19.95 21.21
N GLU A 249 -0.06 -20.06 20.11
CA GLU A 249 0.02 -19.14 18.99
C GLU A 249 -0.54 -17.77 19.38
N HIS A 250 0.28 -16.73 19.25
CA HIS A 250 -0.21 -15.37 19.34
C HIS A 250 -0.98 -15.00 18.08
N ARG A 251 -2.12 -14.35 18.27
CA ARG A 251 -2.93 -13.78 17.20
C ARG A 251 -3.21 -12.32 17.50
N LEU A 252 -3.36 -11.53 16.43
CA LEU A 252 -3.75 -10.14 16.51
C LEU A 252 -5.14 -9.97 15.91
N ASP A 253 -6.07 -9.45 16.70
CA ASP A 253 -7.40 -9.10 16.22
C ASP A 253 -7.29 -7.84 15.34
N VAL A 254 -7.33 -8.04 14.01
CA VAL A 254 -7.29 -6.97 13.01
C VAL A 254 -8.38 -5.93 13.27
N HIS A 255 -9.60 -6.35 13.59
CA HIS A 255 -10.73 -5.43 13.78
C HIS A 255 -10.50 -4.52 14.98
N LYS A 256 -9.96 -5.08 16.07
CA LYS A 256 -9.56 -4.31 17.25
C LYS A 256 -8.37 -3.39 16.96
N LEU A 257 -7.35 -3.85 16.25
CA LEU A 257 -6.19 -3.00 15.86
C LEU A 257 -6.62 -1.75 15.10
N LEU A 258 -7.60 -1.89 14.20
CA LEU A 258 -8.09 -0.79 13.36
C LEU A 258 -8.94 0.25 14.10
N SER A 259 -9.29 0.01 15.36
CA SER A 259 -10.06 0.92 16.22
C SER A 259 -9.27 1.46 17.42
N LEU A 260 -8.01 1.05 17.60
CA LEU A 260 -7.14 1.57 18.65
C LEU A 260 -6.85 3.07 18.43
N PRO A 261 -7.27 3.97 19.34
CA PRO A 261 -7.27 5.40 19.08
C PRO A 261 -5.92 5.98 18.67
N ARG A 262 -4.88 5.76 19.48
CA ARG A 262 -3.58 6.39 19.25
C ARG A 262 -2.84 5.73 18.09
N PHE A 263 -2.94 4.42 17.95
CA PHE A 263 -2.37 3.72 16.81
C PHE A 263 -2.98 4.20 15.49
N LEU A 264 -4.31 4.42 15.46
CA LEU A 264 -4.99 4.98 14.30
C LEU A 264 -4.61 6.45 14.04
N SER A 265 -4.41 7.24 15.11
CA SER A 265 -3.93 8.62 15.01
C SER A 265 -2.53 8.69 14.40
N VAL A 266 -1.57 7.89 14.88
CA VAL A 266 -0.21 7.78 14.32
C VAL A 266 -0.27 7.39 12.85
N TYR A 267 -1.04 6.37 12.50
CA TYR A 267 -1.21 5.94 11.11
C TYR A 267 -1.74 7.07 10.21
N THR A 268 -2.75 7.81 10.69
CA THR A 268 -3.39 8.88 9.91
C THR A 268 -2.46 10.08 9.75
N GLU A 269 -1.71 10.43 10.80
CA GLU A 269 -0.72 11.49 10.79
C GLU A 269 0.45 11.17 9.86
N VAL A 270 0.94 9.92 9.86
CA VAL A 270 1.99 9.49 8.92
C VAL A 270 1.48 9.55 7.47
N LEU A 271 0.24 9.12 7.20
CA LEU A 271 -0.33 9.26 5.85
C LEU A 271 -0.39 10.73 5.41
N ARG A 272 -0.75 11.65 6.31
CA ARG A 272 -0.81 13.09 6.02
C ARG A 272 0.56 13.63 5.63
N MET A 273 1.60 13.28 6.37
CA MET A 273 2.94 13.86 6.18
C MET A 273 3.74 13.22 5.04
N HIS A 274 3.51 11.93 4.78
CA HIS A 274 4.38 11.16 3.90
C HIS A 274 3.71 10.75 2.59
N ILE A 275 2.47 11.15 2.33
CA ILE A 275 1.83 10.99 1.01
C ILE A 275 1.78 12.31 0.26
N SER A 276 2.37 12.32 -0.93
CA SER A 276 2.26 13.41 -1.91
C SER A 276 1.71 12.84 -3.21
N PHE A 277 0.40 12.99 -3.41
CA PHE A 277 -0.32 12.48 -4.58
C PHE A 277 -1.05 13.62 -5.32
N ASN A 278 -0.94 13.62 -6.65
CA ASN A 278 -1.68 14.55 -7.50
C ASN A 278 -2.97 13.92 -8.02
N VAL A 279 -4.12 14.27 -7.42
CA VAL A 279 -5.42 13.88 -7.97
C VAL A 279 -5.60 14.56 -9.31
N THR A 280 -5.52 13.77 -10.39
CA THR A 280 -5.48 14.30 -11.76
C THR A 280 -6.77 13.98 -12.52
N ARG A 281 -7.30 14.96 -13.27
CA ARG A 281 -8.46 14.83 -14.16
C ARG A 281 -8.23 15.57 -15.47
N GLU A 282 -8.75 15.03 -16.56
CA GLU A 282 -8.80 15.75 -17.85
C GLU A 282 -10.20 16.33 -18.04
N VAL A 283 -10.27 17.64 -18.28
CA VAL A 283 -11.52 18.37 -18.46
C VAL A 283 -12.17 17.99 -19.79
N GLN A 284 -13.36 17.37 -19.76
CA GLN A 284 -14.01 16.83 -20.96
C GLN A 284 -14.84 17.88 -21.73
N GLN A 285 -15.24 18.96 -21.07
CA GLN A 285 -15.94 20.12 -21.60
C GLN A 285 -15.56 21.33 -20.77
N ASP A 286 -15.69 22.54 -21.31
CA ASP A 286 -15.42 23.76 -20.54
C ASP A 286 -16.21 23.78 -19.23
N ILE A 287 -15.50 24.07 -18.13
CA ILE A 287 -16.08 24.21 -16.78
C ILE A 287 -15.67 25.53 -16.16
N TRP A 288 -16.38 25.94 -15.12
CA TRP A 288 -16.05 27.10 -14.31
C TRP A 288 -15.83 26.66 -12.87
N ILE A 289 -14.67 27.00 -12.30
CA ILE A 289 -14.34 26.78 -10.89
C ILE A 289 -13.93 28.13 -10.32
N ASP A 290 -14.61 28.56 -9.25
CA ASP A 290 -14.33 29.81 -8.54
C ASP A 290 -14.18 31.03 -9.48
N GLY A 291 -15.12 31.18 -10.42
CA GLY A 291 -15.10 32.27 -11.40
C GLY A 291 -14.07 32.14 -12.53
N HIS A 292 -13.27 31.07 -12.56
CA HIS A 292 -12.26 30.84 -13.61
C HIS A 292 -12.75 29.80 -14.63
N ARG A 293 -12.67 30.13 -15.92
CA ARG A 293 -12.93 29.17 -17.01
C ARG A 293 -11.76 28.21 -17.16
N ILE A 294 -12.04 26.92 -17.11
CA ILE A 294 -11.08 25.85 -17.40
C ILE A 294 -11.51 25.17 -18.70
N ALA A 295 -10.66 25.26 -19.72
CA ALA A 295 -10.97 24.78 -21.07
C ALA A 295 -10.96 23.24 -21.16
N LYS A 296 -11.78 22.70 -22.06
CA LYS A 296 -11.69 21.29 -22.49
C LYS A 296 -10.26 20.90 -22.87
N GLY A 297 -9.84 19.71 -22.43
CA GLY A 297 -8.49 19.15 -22.63
C GLY A 297 -7.48 19.60 -21.58
N THR A 298 -7.84 20.50 -20.66
CA THR A 298 -6.95 20.90 -19.56
C THR A 298 -6.77 19.75 -18.58
N LEU A 299 -5.53 19.53 -18.15
CA LEU A 299 -5.20 18.63 -17.04
C LEU A 299 -5.34 19.39 -15.72
N LEU A 300 -6.34 19.04 -14.91
CA LEU A 300 -6.54 19.58 -13.58
C LEU A 300 -5.86 18.68 -12.54
N GLN A 301 -5.09 19.26 -11.63
CA GLN A 301 -4.40 18.54 -10.56
C GLN A 301 -4.69 19.16 -9.20
N ALA A 302 -5.07 18.33 -8.23
CA ALA A 302 -5.17 18.70 -6.82
C ALA A 302 -4.07 17.96 -6.02
N PRO A 303 -2.99 18.66 -5.65
CA PRO A 303 -1.88 18.06 -4.89
C PRO A 303 -2.27 17.86 -3.43
N SER A 304 -2.18 16.62 -2.93
CA SER A 304 -2.51 16.31 -1.53
C SER A 304 -1.61 17.02 -0.55
N GLN A 305 -0.33 17.12 -0.86
CA GLN A 305 0.68 17.68 0.03
C GLN A 305 0.39 19.13 0.43
N ILE A 306 -0.16 19.96 -0.47
CA ILE A 306 -0.51 21.35 -0.14
C ILE A 306 -1.60 21.36 0.94
N ALA A 307 -2.68 20.61 0.72
CA ALA A 307 -3.78 20.52 1.68
C ALA A 307 -3.35 19.83 2.99
N HIS A 308 -2.45 18.85 2.91
CA HIS A 308 -1.96 18.09 4.05
C HIS A 308 -1.04 18.90 4.96
N TYR A 309 -0.41 19.97 4.47
CA TYR A 309 0.48 20.86 5.23
C TYR A 309 -0.13 22.25 5.48
N ASP A 310 -1.40 22.46 5.14
CA ASP A 310 -2.07 23.73 5.39
C ASP A 310 -2.19 24.01 6.90
N GLU A 311 -1.53 25.06 7.38
CA GLU A 311 -1.51 25.44 8.79
C GLU A 311 -2.91 25.79 9.33
N SER A 312 -3.80 26.29 8.48
CA SER A 312 -5.17 26.64 8.88
C SER A 312 -6.03 25.42 9.20
N ASP A 313 -5.76 24.29 8.55
CA ASP A 313 -6.46 23.02 8.78
C ASP A 313 -5.75 22.16 9.85
N TRP A 314 -4.41 22.17 9.83
CA TRP A 314 -3.61 21.18 10.56
C TRP A 314 -2.85 21.74 11.76
N GLY A 315 -2.69 23.07 11.86
CA GLY A 315 -2.03 23.72 12.98
C GLY A 315 -2.75 23.46 14.31
N VAL A 316 -1.97 23.25 15.36
CA VAL A 316 -2.42 23.17 16.76
C VAL A 316 -1.44 24.01 17.59
N PRO A 317 -1.90 24.75 18.63
CA PRO A 317 -0.98 25.49 19.49
C PRO A 317 0.16 24.59 20.01
N GLY A 318 1.40 24.93 19.66
CA GLY A 318 2.60 24.16 20.01
C GLY A 318 2.97 23.01 19.05
N HIS A 319 2.12 22.69 18.07
CA HIS A 319 2.34 21.63 17.08
C HIS A 319 1.95 22.09 15.66
N PRO A 320 2.88 22.73 14.91
CA PRO A 320 2.61 23.19 13.54
C PRO A 320 2.23 22.04 12.61
N ALA A 321 1.61 22.36 11.47
CA ALA A 321 1.23 21.37 10.45
C ALA A 321 2.45 20.64 9.88
N SER A 322 3.62 21.28 9.87
CA SER A 322 4.87 20.70 9.35
C SER A 322 5.50 19.63 10.25
N GLU A 323 5.02 19.46 11.47
CA GLU A 323 5.55 18.52 12.47
C GLU A 323 4.70 17.25 12.55
N PHE A 324 5.31 16.12 12.88
CA PHE A 324 4.59 14.92 13.27
C PHE A 324 4.10 15.05 14.71
N TRP A 325 2.79 14.89 14.91
CA TRP A 325 2.22 14.83 16.25
C TRP A 325 1.28 13.64 16.39
N ALA A 326 1.70 12.64 17.18
CA ALA A 326 0.98 11.38 17.36
C ALA A 326 -0.45 11.56 17.87
N ASP A 327 -0.72 12.62 18.62
CA ASP A 327 -2.02 12.91 19.22
C ASP A 327 -2.88 13.85 18.34
N ARG A 328 -2.46 14.16 17.10
CA ARG A 328 -3.16 15.12 16.22
C ARG A 328 -4.62 14.76 15.95
N HIS A 329 -4.95 13.47 15.96
CA HIS A 329 -6.29 12.96 15.73
C HIS A 329 -6.90 12.37 17.00
N LEU A 330 -6.53 12.88 18.18
CA LEU A 330 -7.09 12.43 19.45
C LEU A 330 -7.86 13.54 20.16
N GLU A 331 -9.01 13.15 20.69
CA GLU A 331 -9.70 13.89 21.73
C GLU A 331 -9.63 13.09 23.03
N TYR A 332 -9.56 13.77 24.16
CA TYR A 332 -9.46 13.14 25.46
C TYR A 332 -10.77 13.33 26.21
N VAL A 333 -11.48 12.23 26.42
CA VAL A 333 -12.78 12.21 27.10
C VAL A 333 -12.66 11.67 28.52
N ASN A 334 -13.52 12.14 29.41
CA ASN A 334 -13.64 11.59 30.75
C ASN A 334 -14.58 10.38 30.71
N ARG A 335 -14.09 9.21 31.12
CA ARG A 335 -14.86 7.98 31.31
C ARG A 335 -14.69 7.49 32.74
N LEU A 336 -15.61 6.65 33.22
CA LEU A 336 -15.43 5.98 34.51
C LEU A 336 -14.71 4.65 34.29
N ASP A 337 -13.73 4.33 35.13
CA ASP A 337 -13.15 2.98 35.18
C ASP A 337 -14.12 1.99 35.84
N GLU A 338 -13.74 0.71 35.88
CA GLU A 338 -14.54 -0.35 36.51
C GLU A 338 -14.79 -0.11 38.02
N ALA A 339 -13.97 0.72 38.66
CA ALA A 339 -14.08 1.12 40.06
C ALA A 339 -14.86 2.44 40.26
N GLY A 340 -15.37 3.04 39.18
CA GLY A 340 -16.13 4.29 39.22
C GLY A 340 -15.29 5.57 39.32
N ASN A 341 -13.97 5.51 39.11
CA ASN A 341 -13.11 6.69 39.09
C ASN A 341 -13.08 7.33 37.70
N ALA A 342 -13.05 8.66 37.65
CA ALA A 342 -12.88 9.38 36.39
C ALA A 342 -11.47 9.17 35.83
N ILE A 343 -11.40 8.49 34.68
CA ILE A 343 -10.19 8.32 33.87
C ILE A 343 -10.31 9.10 32.57
N ARG A 344 -9.21 9.72 32.16
CA ARG A 344 -9.12 10.44 30.89
C ARG A 344 -8.59 9.49 29.82
N GLN A 345 -9.42 9.15 28.85
CA GLN A 345 -9.07 8.19 27.79
C GLN A 345 -9.00 8.88 26.42
N PRO A 346 -8.05 8.48 25.55
CA PRO A 346 -8.02 8.97 24.17
C PRO A 346 -9.13 8.32 23.34
N GLU A 347 -9.78 9.12 22.51
CA GLU A 347 -10.67 8.68 21.44
C GLU A 347 -10.18 9.25 20.11
N PHE A 348 -10.25 8.44 19.05
CA PHE A 348 -9.87 8.93 17.73
C PHE A 348 -10.92 9.92 17.23
N SER A 349 -10.48 11.14 16.94
CA SER A 349 -11.27 12.20 16.32
C SER A 349 -10.48 12.76 15.15
N MET A 350 -11.02 12.63 13.94
CA MET A 350 -10.36 13.13 12.74
C MET A 350 -10.31 14.66 12.79
N LYS A 351 -9.12 15.25 13.00
CA LYS A 351 -8.94 16.71 13.07
C LYS A 351 -9.46 17.47 11.84
N ALA A 352 -9.10 17.01 10.65
CA ALA A 352 -9.37 17.77 9.43
C ALA A 352 -10.67 17.35 8.73
N ARG A 353 -11.21 18.28 7.95
CA ARG A 353 -12.33 18.03 7.03
C ARG A 353 -11.92 17.00 5.98
N ALA A 354 -12.90 16.26 5.48
CA ALA A 354 -12.67 15.26 4.42
C ALA A 354 -12.02 15.85 3.16
N THR A 355 -12.24 17.14 2.87
CA THR A 355 -11.63 17.85 1.73
C THR A 355 -10.15 18.17 1.92
N SER A 356 -9.66 18.17 3.16
CA SER A 356 -8.27 18.51 3.49
C SER A 356 -7.42 17.27 3.75
N PHE A 357 -8.02 16.07 3.73
CA PHE A 357 -7.34 14.79 3.92
C PHE A 357 -7.75 13.74 2.88
N PHE A 358 -6.96 13.61 1.82
CA PHE A 358 -7.23 12.66 0.73
C PHE A 358 -5.99 11.83 0.32
N PRO A 359 -5.34 11.11 1.26
CA PRO A 359 -4.14 10.30 0.97
C PRO A 359 -4.41 9.16 -0.02
N TYR A 360 -5.66 8.73 -0.15
CA TYR A 360 -6.07 7.68 -1.09
C TYR A 360 -6.61 8.21 -2.42
N GLY A 361 -6.49 9.52 -2.66
CA GLY A 361 -7.13 10.21 -3.78
C GLY A 361 -8.59 10.56 -3.50
N GLY A 362 -9.40 10.68 -4.56
CA GLY A 362 -10.79 11.12 -4.44
C GLY A 362 -11.72 10.68 -5.58
N GLY A 363 -13.01 10.61 -5.27
CA GLY A 363 -14.08 10.21 -6.19
C GLY A 363 -13.96 8.75 -6.66
N TYR A 364 -14.37 8.48 -7.89
CA TYR A 364 -14.28 7.13 -8.50
C TYR A 364 -12.84 6.65 -8.77
N ALA A 365 -11.83 7.50 -8.54
CA ALA A 365 -10.42 7.18 -8.68
C ALA A 365 -9.71 7.02 -7.32
N LEU A 366 -10.47 6.76 -6.25
CA LEU A 366 -9.92 6.34 -4.97
C LEU A 366 -9.11 5.05 -5.13
N CYS A 367 -8.03 4.91 -4.36
CA CYS A 367 -7.25 3.68 -4.29
C CYS A 367 -8.18 2.51 -3.92
N PRO A 368 -8.35 1.51 -4.79
CA PRO A 368 -9.24 0.39 -4.51
C PRO A 368 -8.68 -0.53 -3.42
N GLY A 369 -7.36 -0.61 -3.29
CA GLY A 369 -6.67 -1.39 -2.26
C GLY A 369 -6.63 -0.74 -0.88
N ARG A 370 -7.17 0.47 -0.67
CA ARG A 370 -7.04 1.25 0.59
C ARG A 370 -7.46 0.48 1.85
N HIS A 371 -8.46 -0.40 1.75
CA HIS A 371 -8.94 -1.20 2.88
C HIS A 371 -7.94 -2.30 3.26
N PHE A 372 -7.37 -2.98 2.27
CA PHE A 372 -6.29 -3.93 2.48
C PHE A 372 -5.00 -3.22 2.92
N ALA A 373 -4.61 -2.12 2.26
CA ALA A 373 -3.42 -1.34 2.62
C ALA A 373 -3.44 -0.89 4.09
N LYS A 374 -4.58 -0.39 4.58
CA LYS A 374 -4.73 -0.05 6.01
C LYS A 374 -4.51 -1.28 6.91
N ARG A 375 -5.10 -2.43 6.56
CA ARG A 375 -4.93 -3.68 7.33
C ARG A 375 -3.49 -4.15 7.32
N GLU A 376 -2.86 -4.19 6.15
CA GLU A 376 -1.47 -4.62 5.95
C GLU A 376 -0.50 -3.76 6.77
N ILE A 377 -0.57 -2.43 6.64
CA ILE A 377 0.30 -1.49 7.37
C ILE A 377 0.12 -1.65 8.88
N MET A 378 -1.13 -1.58 9.36
CA MET A 378 -1.44 -1.67 10.79
C MET A 378 -1.02 -3.03 11.35
N MET A 379 -1.21 -4.11 10.59
CA MET A 379 -0.80 -5.45 11.00
C MET A 379 0.72 -5.59 11.04
N ALA A 380 1.44 -5.10 10.02
CA ALA A 380 2.90 -5.18 9.96
C ALA A 380 3.55 -4.49 11.17
N VAL A 381 3.10 -3.26 11.48
CA VAL A 381 3.57 -2.52 12.65
C VAL A 381 3.20 -3.28 13.93
N ALA A 382 1.95 -3.75 14.05
CA ALA A 382 1.50 -4.45 15.25
C ALA A 382 2.27 -5.75 15.52
N ILE A 383 2.57 -6.55 14.49
CA ILE A 383 3.39 -7.77 14.63
C ILE A 383 4.78 -7.41 15.15
N ILE A 384 5.44 -6.41 14.56
CA ILE A 384 6.78 -5.97 14.97
C ILE A 384 6.77 -5.51 16.44
N LEU A 385 5.79 -4.67 16.82
CA LEU A 385 5.66 -4.19 18.20
C LEU A 385 5.32 -5.30 19.20
N ALA A 386 4.54 -6.31 18.80
CA ALA A 386 4.19 -7.42 19.66
C ALA A 386 5.34 -8.40 19.85
N LYS A 387 6.11 -8.68 18.80
CA LYS A 387 7.17 -9.70 18.77
C LYS A 387 8.53 -9.24 19.26
N PHE A 388 8.85 -7.94 19.22
CA PHE A 388 10.22 -7.48 19.44
C PHE A 388 10.33 -6.42 20.53
N ASP A 389 11.34 -6.54 21.38
CA ASP A 389 11.94 -5.36 22.03
C ASP A 389 12.77 -4.63 20.99
N ILE A 390 12.64 -3.31 20.90
CA ILE A 390 13.24 -2.50 19.84
C ILE A 390 13.86 -1.25 20.42
N GLU A 391 15.07 -0.92 19.97
CA GLU A 391 15.75 0.31 20.35
C GLU A 391 16.47 0.93 19.16
N PHE A 392 16.44 2.27 19.13
CA PHE A 392 17.14 3.07 18.13
C PHE A 392 18.66 2.93 18.27
N ALA A 393 19.37 2.67 17.18
CA ALA A 393 20.82 2.52 17.15
C ALA A 393 21.55 3.51 16.23
N GLY A 394 20.83 4.26 15.39
CA GLY A 394 21.41 5.29 14.53
C GLY A 394 20.65 5.48 13.23
N TRP A 395 21.04 6.49 12.46
CA TRP A 395 20.58 6.72 11.10
C TRP A 395 21.64 6.26 10.12
N THR A 396 21.24 5.70 8.98
CA THR A 396 22.17 5.30 7.93
C THR A 396 21.70 5.80 6.58
N HIS A 397 22.63 6.06 5.67
CA HIS A 397 22.32 6.14 4.25
C HIS A 397 21.82 4.78 3.73
N MET A 398 21.21 4.76 2.54
CA MET A 398 20.72 3.53 1.92
C MET A 398 21.83 2.53 1.56
N ASP A 399 23.10 2.97 1.54
CA ASP A 399 24.26 2.10 1.34
C ASP A 399 24.83 1.52 2.66
N GLY A 400 24.18 1.83 3.80
CA GLY A 400 24.57 1.38 5.13
C GLY A 400 25.61 2.26 5.84
N SER A 401 26.14 3.30 5.20
CA SER A 401 27.03 4.26 5.87
C SER A 401 26.28 5.09 6.91
N GLU A 402 26.95 5.50 7.99
CA GLU A 402 26.33 6.30 9.06
C GLU A 402 25.85 7.65 8.55
N SER A 403 24.72 8.12 9.08
CA SER A 403 24.15 9.45 8.79
C SER A 403 24.12 10.32 10.04
N ASP A 404 24.40 11.60 9.84
CA ASP A 404 24.39 12.65 10.85
C ASP A 404 22.99 13.27 11.09
N ARG A 405 22.01 12.98 10.22
CA ARG A 405 20.65 13.51 10.33
C ARG A 405 19.56 12.42 10.20
N PRO A 406 18.35 12.67 10.73
CA PRO A 406 17.19 11.81 10.49
C PRO A 406 16.75 11.79 9.01
N PRO A 407 15.94 10.79 8.63
CA PRO A 407 15.38 10.68 7.29
C PRO A 407 14.41 11.83 6.98
N GLN A 408 14.31 12.16 5.70
CA GLN A 408 13.31 13.07 5.14
C GLN A 408 12.58 12.40 3.98
N ASN A 409 11.44 12.97 3.57
CA ASN A 409 10.74 12.54 2.37
C ASN A 409 11.63 12.68 1.13
N ASP A 410 11.81 11.59 0.40
CA ASP A 410 12.51 11.62 -0.89
C ASP A 410 11.70 12.38 -1.94
N GLN A 411 12.17 13.57 -2.29
CA GLN A 411 11.48 14.49 -3.20
C GLN A 411 11.36 13.95 -4.63
N ARG A 412 12.09 12.89 -5.00
CA ARG A 412 11.92 12.22 -6.31
C ARG A 412 10.54 11.59 -6.47
N TYR A 413 9.85 11.31 -5.37
CA TYR A 413 8.52 10.69 -5.33
C TYR A 413 7.38 11.69 -5.12
N ALA A 414 7.68 13.00 -5.01
CA ALA A 414 6.67 14.03 -4.79
C ALA A 414 5.64 14.07 -5.93
N GLY A 415 4.35 14.16 -5.57
CA GLY A 415 3.22 14.14 -6.50
C GLY A 415 2.88 12.76 -7.08
N ALA A 416 3.67 11.72 -6.79
CA ALA A 416 3.44 10.37 -7.28
C ALA A 416 2.59 9.53 -6.32
N ALA A 417 3.00 9.37 -5.06
CA ALA A 417 2.24 8.70 -4.00
C ALA A 417 2.94 8.82 -2.62
N ALA A 418 3.19 7.72 -1.90
CA ALA A 418 4.01 7.75 -0.69
C ALA A 418 5.46 8.15 -1.02
N MET A 419 6.02 9.06 -0.23
CA MET A 419 7.41 9.45 -0.33
C MET A 419 8.23 8.58 0.64
N PRO A 420 9.11 7.71 0.15
CA PRO A 420 9.95 6.90 1.02
C PRO A 420 10.93 7.78 1.81
N PRO A 421 11.43 7.28 2.95
CA PRO A 421 12.53 7.94 3.63
C PRO A 421 13.78 7.94 2.74
N ASP A 422 14.51 9.05 2.74
CA ASP A 422 15.79 9.19 2.01
C ASP A 422 16.97 8.50 2.71
N ARG A 423 16.72 7.94 3.90
CA ARG A 423 17.66 7.21 4.75
C ARG A 423 16.98 6.09 5.50
N ASP A 424 17.79 5.19 6.04
CA ASP A 424 17.33 4.09 6.87
C ASP A 424 17.57 4.37 8.36
N MET A 425 16.87 3.61 9.21
CA MET A 425 17.03 3.55 10.65
C MET A 425 17.71 2.24 11.01
N LYS A 426 18.90 2.32 11.57
CA LYS A 426 19.55 1.18 12.22
C LYS A 426 18.90 0.99 13.59
N ILE A 427 18.38 -0.21 13.83
CA ILE A 427 17.76 -0.59 15.10
C ILE A 427 18.50 -1.80 15.69
N ARG A 428 18.49 -1.90 17.01
CA ARG A 428 18.68 -3.17 17.69
C ARG A 428 17.32 -3.70 18.09
N TRP A 429 17.07 -4.98 17.82
CA TRP A 429 15.83 -5.62 18.23
C TRP A 429 16.07 -7.03 18.76
N LYS A 430 15.16 -7.53 19.59
CA LYS A 430 15.24 -8.85 20.21
C LYS A 430 13.87 -9.50 20.17
N ARG A 431 13.77 -10.66 19.53
CA ARG A 431 12.51 -11.42 19.43
C ARG A 431 12.13 -11.99 20.79
N LEU A 432 10.86 -11.84 21.15
CA LEU A 432 10.30 -12.26 22.43
C LEU A 432 9.65 -13.64 22.38
N TRP A 433 9.06 -14.02 21.25
CA TRP A 433 8.36 -15.29 21.04
C TRP A 433 8.36 -15.69 19.56
#